data_AF-A0A1C0TK96-F1
#
_entry.id   AF-A0A1C0TK96-F1
#
_cell.length_a   1.000
_cell.length_b   1.000
_cell.length_c   1.000
_cell.angle_alpha   90.00
_cell.angle_beta   90.00
_cell.angle_gamma   90.00
#
_symmetry.space_group_name_H-M   'P 1'
#
loop_
_entity.id
_entity.type
_entity.pdbx_description
1 polymer ?
#
loop_
_entity_poly.entity_id
_entity_poly.type
_entity_poly.pdbx_seq_one_letter_code
_entity_poly.pdbx_strand_id
1 'polypeptide(L)'
;MKTSLISVIFLLTLMMSMGANSKTYNGGADKSKLLPISSLLKDAQRYTTESATIAGTVTRVCQKRGCWMQLASDEKFQTLMVKVRDGDMVFPMTAQGKTAYATGTLKLISLSLEQTNQRRQAQQLEPVDKPETLHLFTPVAVTIED
;
A
#
# COMPACT_ATOMS: atom_id res chain seq x y z
N MET A 1 53.26 24.55 -35.29
CA MET A 1 52.42 23.33 -35.38
C MET A 1 52.84 22.34 -34.30
N LYS A 2 52.27 22.44 -33.09
CA LYS A 2 52.42 21.43 -32.03
C LYS A 2 51.09 21.34 -31.27
N THR A 3 50.25 20.42 -31.75
CA THR A 3 49.28 19.62 -30.98
C THR A 3 48.48 20.34 -29.88
N SER A 4 47.50 21.13 -30.29
CA SER A 4 46.24 21.28 -29.55
C SER A 4 45.46 19.98 -29.69
N LEU A 5 45.43 19.07 -28.70
CA LEU A 5 44.43 17.97 -28.68
C LEU A 5 44.39 17.09 -27.42
N ILE A 6 44.55 17.64 -26.20
CA ILE A 6 44.41 16.83 -24.96
C ILE A 6 43.35 17.36 -23.99
N SER A 7 42.63 18.45 -24.32
CA SER A 7 41.73 19.12 -23.35
C SER A 7 40.23 18.84 -23.50
N VAL A 8 39.78 17.83 -24.27
CA VAL A 8 38.32 17.65 -24.57
C VAL A 8 37.82 16.20 -24.45
N ILE A 9 38.47 15.34 -23.66
CA ILE A 9 38.00 13.95 -23.46
C ILE A 9 37.99 13.59 -21.97
N PHE A 10 37.34 14.42 -21.15
CA PHE A 10 36.96 14.03 -19.78
C PHE A 10 35.74 14.81 -19.28
N LEU A 11 34.72 14.94 -20.13
CA LEU A 11 33.45 15.55 -19.71
C LEU A 11 32.24 14.88 -20.39
N LEU A 12 32.26 13.55 -20.51
CA LEU A 12 31.11 12.79 -20.97
C LEU A 12 30.96 11.52 -20.12
N THR A 13 29.71 11.27 -19.72
CA THR A 13 29.14 10.07 -19.12
C THR A 13 29.35 9.84 -17.61
N LEU A 14 28.59 10.58 -16.81
CA LEU A 14 27.92 9.98 -15.65
C LEU A 14 26.45 10.37 -15.65
N MET A 15 25.68 9.86 -16.62
CA MET A 15 24.24 9.71 -16.41
C MET A 15 24.06 8.59 -15.40
N MET A 16 24.03 8.94 -14.11
CA MET A 16 23.56 8.04 -13.07
C MET A 16 22.10 7.74 -13.37
N SER A 17 21.84 6.55 -13.91
CA SER A 17 20.51 5.98 -14.02
C SER A 17 19.93 5.90 -12.61
N MET A 18 19.05 6.84 -12.26
CA MET A 18 18.18 6.72 -11.09
C MET A 18 17.21 5.59 -11.38
N GLY A 19 17.65 4.34 -11.14
CA GLY A 19 16.76 3.20 -11.13
C GLY A 19 15.76 3.39 -10.00
N ALA A 20 14.47 3.48 -10.32
CA ALA A 20 13.43 3.42 -9.31
C ALA A 20 13.54 2.06 -8.60
N ASN A 21 13.87 2.03 -7.30
CA ASN A 21 13.89 0.77 -6.58
C ASN A 21 12.45 0.35 -6.34
N SER A 22 12.05 -0.77 -6.95
CA SER A 22 10.75 -1.38 -6.70
C SER A 22 10.94 -2.71 -6.00
N LYS A 23 10.23 -2.93 -4.89
CA LYS A 23 10.12 -4.24 -4.25
C LYS A 23 8.78 -4.89 -4.62
N THR A 24 8.84 -6.09 -5.18
CA THR A 24 7.64 -6.83 -5.60
C THR A 24 7.39 -8.06 -4.74
N TYR A 25 6.11 -8.42 -4.62
CA TYR A 25 5.61 -9.63 -4.00
C TYR A 25 4.73 -10.35 -5.02
N ASN A 26 4.92 -11.66 -5.17
CA ASN A 26 4.18 -12.52 -6.11
C ASN A 26 4.13 -11.97 -7.54
N GLY A 27 5.26 -11.49 -8.07
CA GLY A 27 5.37 -10.96 -9.43
C GLY A 27 4.95 -9.50 -9.60
N GLY A 28 4.42 -8.86 -8.55
CA GLY A 28 4.05 -7.44 -8.56
C GLY A 28 2.58 -7.19 -8.90
N ALA A 29 2.11 -6.00 -8.54
CA ALA A 29 0.72 -5.60 -8.75
C ALA A 29 0.41 -5.37 -10.24
N ASP A 30 -0.79 -5.80 -10.67
CA ASP A 30 -1.35 -5.56 -12.00
C ASP A 30 -1.92 -4.14 -12.09
N LYS A 31 -1.08 -3.19 -12.54
CA LYS A 31 -1.47 -1.78 -12.66
C LYS A 31 -2.56 -1.53 -13.71
N SER A 32 -2.87 -2.48 -14.59
CA SER A 32 -3.97 -2.32 -15.56
C SER A 32 -5.36 -2.31 -14.89
N LYS A 33 -5.46 -2.85 -13.67
CA LYS A 33 -6.67 -2.90 -12.85
C LYS A 33 -6.71 -1.81 -11.77
N LEU A 34 -5.90 -0.76 -11.91
CA LEU A 34 -5.77 0.28 -10.91
C LEU A 34 -7.07 1.10 -10.80
N LEU A 35 -7.58 1.25 -9.57
CA LEU A 35 -8.61 2.21 -9.26
C LEU A 35 -8.35 2.93 -7.92
N PRO A 36 -8.96 4.12 -7.72
CA PRO A 36 -8.87 4.85 -6.46
C PRO A 36 -9.45 4.05 -5.29
N ILE A 37 -8.86 4.23 -4.10
CA ILE A 37 -9.34 3.57 -2.87
C ILE A 37 -10.75 4.06 -2.53
N SER A 38 -11.02 5.35 -2.72
CA SER A 38 -12.36 5.92 -2.48
C SER A 38 -13.43 5.26 -3.36
N SER A 39 -13.14 5.02 -4.64
CA SER A 39 -14.03 4.33 -5.58
C SER A 39 -14.25 2.87 -5.19
N LEU A 40 -13.20 2.18 -4.75
CA LEU A 40 -13.30 0.80 -4.27
C LEU A 40 -14.23 0.71 -3.04
N LEU A 41 -14.12 1.66 -2.10
CA LEU A 41 -14.91 1.67 -0.88
C LEU A 41 -16.38 2.05 -1.13
N LYS A 42 -16.68 2.86 -2.16
CA LYS A 42 -18.06 3.18 -2.57
C LYS A 42 -18.82 1.95 -3.08
N ASP A 43 -18.13 0.98 -3.68
CA ASP A 43 -18.69 -0.29 -4.15
C ASP A 43 -18.02 -1.49 -3.45
N ALA A 44 -17.90 -1.39 -2.12
CA ALA A 44 -17.14 -2.35 -1.31
C ALA A 44 -17.60 -3.81 -1.48
N GLN A 45 -18.92 -4.02 -1.65
CA GLN A 45 -19.49 -5.36 -1.78
C GLN A 45 -19.02 -6.06 -3.07
N ARG A 46 -18.94 -5.34 -4.19
CA ARG A 46 -18.48 -5.87 -5.48
C ARG A 46 -17.05 -6.42 -5.39
N TYR A 47 -16.17 -5.67 -4.73
CA TYR A 47 -14.77 -6.05 -4.60
C TYR A 47 -14.50 -7.14 -3.57
N THR A 48 -15.55 -7.71 -2.93
CA THR A 48 -15.41 -8.93 -2.14
C THR A 48 -15.13 -10.16 -3.00
N THR A 49 -15.56 -10.13 -4.26
CA THR A 49 -15.37 -11.21 -5.23
C THR A 49 -14.53 -10.78 -6.43
N GLU A 50 -14.66 -9.52 -6.86
CA GLU A 50 -13.86 -8.98 -7.96
C GLU A 50 -12.48 -8.52 -7.49
N SER A 51 -11.45 -8.86 -8.27
CA SER A 51 -10.09 -8.39 -8.00
C SER A 51 -9.84 -7.00 -8.58
N ALA A 52 -9.19 -6.17 -7.80
CA ALA A 52 -8.82 -4.80 -8.11
C ALA A 52 -7.35 -4.54 -7.78
N THR A 53 -6.77 -3.49 -8.34
CA THR A 53 -5.51 -2.92 -7.87
C THR A 53 -5.78 -1.56 -7.23
N ILE A 54 -5.27 -1.36 -6.02
CA ILE A 54 -5.30 -0.05 -5.33
C ILE A 54 -3.89 0.49 -5.20
N ALA A 55 -3.77 1.81 -5.13
CA ALA A 55 -2.52 2.49 -4.84
C ALA A 55 -2.69 3.49 -3.69
N GLY A 56 -1.63 3.68 -2.91
CA GLY A 56 -1.58 4.70 -1.88
C GLY A 56 -0.22 4.78 -1.21
N THR A 57 0.03 5.91 -0.54
CA THR A 57 1.23 6.07 0.29
C THR A 57 1.11 5.20 1.53
N VAL A 58 2.14 4.42 1.84
CA VAL A 58 2.19 3.60 3.05
C VAL A 58 2.38 4.50 4.26
N THR A 59 1.36 4.61 5.12
CA THR A 59 1.40 5.45 6.32
C THR A 59 1.88 4.68 7.54
N ARG A 60 1.58 3.37 7.62
CA ARG A 60 1.97 2.50 8.74
C ARG A 60 2.24 1.09 8.26
N VAL A 61 3.09 0.38 9.00
CA VAL A 61 3.40 -1.04 8.80
C VAL A 61 3.37 -1.73 10.15
N CYS A 62 2.99 -3.00 10.17
CA CYS A 62 3.07 -3.85 11.35
C CYS A 62 4.51 -3.96 11.86
N GLN A 63 4.82 -3.30 12.98
CA GLN A 63 6.15 -3.35 13.62
C GLN A 63 6.56 -4.75 14.11
N LYS A 64 5.60 -5.66 14.29
CA LYS A 64 5.86 -7.03 14.76
C LYS A 64 6.25 -7.94 13.59
N ARG A 65 5.26 -8.35 12.79
CA ARG A 65 5.45 -9.40 11.75
C ARG A 65 5.43 -8.87 10.32
N GLY A 66 5.23 -7.56 10.10
CA GLY A 66 5.12 -7.01 8.75
C GLY A 66 3.93 -7.56 7.94
N CYS A 67 2.95 -8.21 8.58
CA CYS A 67 1.83 -8.89 7.90
C CYS A 67 0.70 -7.95 7.45
N TRP A 68 0.83 -6.66 7.72
CA TRP A 68 -0.09 -5.63 7.25
C TRP A 68 0.62 -4.30 7.06
N MET A 69 0.06 -3.49 6.17
CA MET A 69 0.39 -2.09 5.96
C MET A 69 -0.89 -1.26 5.79
N GLN A 70 -0.82 0.02 6.09
CA GLN A 70 -1.94 0.97 5.92
C GLN A 70 -1.60 1.92 4.78
N LEU A 71 -2.52 2.05 3.83
CA LEU A 71 -2.39 2.96 2.69
C LEU A 71 -3.26 4.19 2.91
N ALA A 72 -2.72 5.37 2.61
CA ALA A 72 -3.51 6.58 2.42
C ALA A 72 -4.33 6.47 1.13
N SER A 73 -5.59 6.88 1.20
CA SER A 73 -6.48 6.99 0.05
C SER A 73 -6.21 8.27 -0.75
N ASP A 74 -6.86 8.37 -1.90
CA ASP A 74 -7.02 9.61 -2.67
C ASP A 74 -7.90 10.66 -1.95
N GLU A 75 -8.75 10.25 -1.01
CA GLU A 75 -9.53 11.15 -0.15
C GLU A 75 -8.80 11.49 1.16
N LYS A 76 -8.88 12.76 1.59
CA LYS A 76 -8.25 13.24 2.82
C LYS A 76 -8.75 12.48 4.05
N PHE A 77 -7.83 12.09 4.93
CA PHE A 77 -8.10 11.35 6.17
C PHE A 77 -8.75 9.96 5.97
N GLN A 78 -8.85 9.48 4.74
CA GLN A 78 -9.31 8.12 4.44
C GLN A 78 -8.09 7.21 4.24
N THR A 79 -8.15 6.02 4.82
CA THR A 79 -7.08 5.02 4.72
C THR A 79 -7.67 3.63 4.57
N LEU A 80 -6.91 2.71 4.00
CA LEU A 80 -7.30 1.31 3.84
C LEU A 80 -6.18 0.40 4.32
N MET A 81 -6.52 -0.59 5.16
CA MET A 81 -5.56 -1.57 5.64
C MET A 81 -5.40 -2.70 4.63
N VAL A 82 -4.17 -2.92 4.18
CA VAL A 82 -3.76 -4.06 3.36
C VAL A 82 -3.19 -5.12 4.30
N LYS A 83 -3.83 -6.29 4.37
CA LYS A 83 -3.50 -7.34 5.34
C LYS A 83 -3.40 -8.71 4.68
N VAL A 84 -2.31 -9.41 4.99
CA VAL A 84 -2.10 -10.83 4.66
C VAL A 84 -2.15 -11.69 5.93
N ARG A 85 -2.13 -13.02 5.78
CA ARG A 85 -1.86 -13.90 6.92
C ARG A 85 -0.39 -13.78 7.32
N ASP A 86 -0.11 -14.08 8.58
CA ASP A 86 1.26 -14.01 9.09
C ASP A 86 2.17 -14.98 8.33
N GLY A 87 3.21 -14.46 7.70
CA GLY A 87 4.19 -15.23 6.94
C GLY A 87 3.97 -15.25 5.42
N ASP A 88 2.78 -14.89 4.92
CA ASP A 88 2.50 -14.89 3.47
C ASP A 88 3.30 -13.80 2.74
N MET A 89 3.31 -12.59 3.29
CA MET A 89 4.13 -11.46 2.84
C MET A 89 4.62 -10.70 4.06
N VAL A 90 5.88 -10.26 4.00
CA VAL A 90 6.49 -9.42 5.05
C VAL A 90 6.80 -8.06 4.47
N PHE A 91 5.95 -7.08 4.78
CA PHE A 91 6.14 -5.68 4.40
C PHE A 91 7.17 -5.04 5.35
N PRO A 92 8.28 -4.48 4.84
CA PRO A 92 9.31 -3.90 5.68
C PRO A 92 8.86 -2.54 6.23
N MET A 93 9.36 -2.17 7.41
CA MET A 93 9.11 -0.83 7.98
C MET A 93 9.63 0.30 7.08
N THR A 94 10.66 0.03 6.27
CA THR A 94 11.20 0.96 5.27
C THR A 94 10.23 1.27 4.13
N ALA A 95 9.09 0.56 4.04
CA ALA A 95 8.04 0.89 3.09
C ALA A 95 7.25 2.15 3.50
N GLN A 96 7.33 2.60 4.76
CA GLN A 96 6.63 3.81 5.18
C GLN A 96 7.08 5.04 4.37
N GLY A 97 6.13 5.84 3.91
CA GLY A 97 6.36 6.99 3.03
C GLY A 97 6.46 6.64 1.54
N LYS A 98 6.62 5.36 1.19
CA LYS A 98 6.67 4.89 -0.21
C LYS A 98 5.28 4.70 -0.81
N THR A 99 5.21 4.63 -2.13
CA THR A 99 3.97 4.29 -2.83
C THR A 99 3.85 2.78 -2.95
N ALA A 100 2.73 2.22 -2.53
CA ALA A 100 2.43 0.80 -2.70
C ALA A 100 1.23 0.61 -3.62
N TYR A 101 1.34 -0.38 -4.50
CA TYR A 101 0.29 -0.91 -5.35
C TYR A 101 -0.04 -2.31 -4.86
N ALA A 102 -1.31 -2.60 -4.63
CA ALA A 102 -1.77 -3.90 -4.14
C ALA A 102 -2.90 -4.42 -5.02
N THR A 103 -2.69 -5.57 -5.66
CA THR A 103 -3.74 -6.30 -6.39
C THR A 103 -4.34 -7.33 -5.46
N GLY A 104 -5.67 -7.39 -5.37
CA GLY A 104 -6.35 -8.26 -4.41
C GLY A 104 -7.86 -8.09 -4.40
N THR A 105 -8.47 -8.51 -3.30
CA THR A 105 -9.91 -8.38 -3.04
C THR A 105 -10.15 -7.72 -1.68
N LEU A 106 -11.34 -7.17 -1.50
CA LEU A 106 -11.78 -6.59 -0.25
C LEU A 106 -12.43 -7.67 0.65
N LYS A 107 -12.20 -7.58 1.94
CA LYS A 107 -12.88 -8.40 2.94
C LYS A 107 -13.63 -7.47 3.89
N LEU A 108 -14.92 -7.72 4.02
CA LEU A 108 -15.79 -7.05 4.98
C LEU A 108 -15.88 -7.91 6.24
N ILE A 109 -15.59 -7.31 7.39
CA ILE A 109 -15.73 -7.96 8.69
C ILE A 109 -16.73 -7.15 9.50
N SER A 110 -17.95 -7.65 9.60
CA SER A 110 -18.99 -7.10 10.47
C SER A 110 -18.64 -7.41 11.92
N LEU A 111 -18.51 -6.37 12.74
CA LEU A 111 -18.27 -6.51 14.17
C LEU A 111 -19.60 -6.54 14.94
N SER A 112 -19.61 -7.18 16.11
CA SER A 112 -20.65 -6.91 17.10
C SER A 112 -20.48 -5.49 17.68
N LEU A 113 -21.52 -4.97 18.34
CA LEU A 113 -21.44 -3.68 19.05
C LEU A 113 -20.34 -3.71 20.13
N GLU A 114 -20.23 -4.83 20.85
CA GLU A 114 -19.20 -5.04 21.86
C GLU A 114 -17.79 -5.01 21.23
N GLN A 115 -17.57 -5.76 20.15
CA GLN A 115 -16.28 -5.78 19.44
C GLN A 115 -15.92 -4.40 18.88
N THR A 116 -16.91 -3.66 18.38
CA THR A 116 -16.75 -2.29 17.89
C THR A 116 -16.25 -1.40 19.02
N ASN A 117 -16.93 -1.39 20.17
CA ASN A 117 -16.58 -0.53 21.29
C ASN A 117 -15.25 -0.92 21.95
N GLN A 118 -14.94 -2.21 22.08
CA GLN A 118 -13.62 -2.68 22.52
C GLN A 118 -12.49 -2.18 21.59
N ARG A 119 -12.71 -2.26 20.28
CA ARG A 119 -11.75 -1.78 19.27
C ARG A 119 -11.57 -0.26 19.32
N ARG A 120 -12.63 0.51 19.55
CA ARG A 120 -12.60 1.97 19.66
C ARG A 120 -11.88 2.42 20.93
N GLN A 121 -12.16 1.79 22.06
CA GLN A 121 -11.44 2.03 23.32
C GLN A 121 -9.94 1.74 23.19
N ALA A 122 -9.55 0.64 22.53
CA ALA A 122 -8.14 0.35 22.25
C ALA A 122 -7.46 1.41 21.35
N GLN A 123 -8.25 2.18 20.59
CA GLN A 123 -7.82 3.32 19.78
C GLN A 123 -8.06 4.67 20.47
N GLN A 124 -8.48 4.67 21.74
CA GLN A 124 -8.81 5.88 22.52
C GLN A 124 -9.92 6.72 21.86
N LEU A 125 -10.92 6.05 21.28
CA LEU A 125 -12.11 6.66 20.69
C LEU A 125 -13.34 6.36 21.57
N GLU A 126 -14.25 7.33 21.65
CA GLU A 126 -15.52 7.19 22.38
C GLU A 126 -16.36 6.02 21.84
N PRO A 127 -17.12 5.30 22.69
CA PRO A 127 -18.02 4.24 22.27
C PRO A 127 -19.14 4.77 21.36
N VAL A 128 -19.75 3.86 20.60
CA VAL A 128 -20.84 4.13 19.67
C VAL A 128 -21.99 3.16 19.90
N ASP A 129 -23.17 3.50 19.39
CA ASP A 129 -24.40 2.72 19.54
C ASP A 129 -24.69 1.79 18.36
N LYS A 130 -23.88 1.85 17.30
CA LYS A 130 -24.03 1.04 16.09
C LYS A 130 -22.77 0.21 15.81
N PRO A 131 -22.91 -1.04 15.35
CA PRO A 131 -21.75 -1.84 14.95
C PRO A 131 -21.05 -1.23 13.74
N GLU A 132 -19.72 -1.38 13.70
CA GLU A 132 -18.90 -0.98 12.57
C GLU A 132 -18.51 -2.19 11.70
N THR A 133 -18.29 -1.93 10.40
CA THR A 133 -17.75 -2.92 9.46
C THR A 133 -16.32 -2.54 9.11
N LEU A 134 -15.39 -3.48 9.33
CA LEU A 134 -13.99 -3.29 8.93
C LEU A 134 -13.81 -3.67 7.46
N HIS A 135 -13.13 -2.80 6.73
CA HIS A 135 -12.74 -2.99 5.34
C HIS A 135 -11.26 -3.36 5.31
N LEU A 136 -10.95 -4.60 4.93
CA LEU A 136 -9.58 -5.12 4.84
C LEU A 136 -9.27 -5.52 3.41
N PHE A 137 -8.25 -4.93 2.81
CA PHE A 137 -7.80 -5.35 1.49
C PHE A 137 -6.83 -6.53 1.62
N THR A 138 -7.13 -7.65 0.96
CA THR A 138 -6.33 -8.87 0.99
C THR A 138 -5.57 -8.98 -0.34
N PRO A 139 -4.26 -8.68 -0.36
CA PRO A 139 -3.50 -8.68 -1.60
C PRO A 139 -3.09 -10.09 -2.02
N VAL A 140 -3.11 -10.33 -3.33
CA VAL A 140 -2.47 -11.48 -3.98
C VAL A 140 -1.10 -11.12 -4.57
N ALA A 141 -0.88 -9.85 -4.91
CA ALA A 141 0.40 -9.32 -5.37
C ALA A 141 0.57 -7.87 -4.96
N VAL A 142 1.81 -7.45 -4.71
CA VAL A 142 2.14 -6.09 -4.24
C VAL A 142 3.39 -5.58 -4.94
N THR A 143 3.42 -4.29 -5.29
CA THR A 143 4.62 -3.56 -5.70
C THR A 143 4.78 -2.33 -4.81
N ILE A 144 5.97 -2.12 -4.24
CA ILE A 144 6.31 -0.94 -3.44
C ILE A 144 7.42 -0.18 -4.17
N GLU A 145 7.20 1.09 -4.45
CA GLU A 145 8.08 1.97 -5.24
C GLU A 145 8.51 3.18 -4.42
N ASP A 146 9.76 3.60 -4.63
CA ASP A 146 10.34 4.81 -4.02
C ASP A 146 9.51 6.09 -4.27
#